data_AF-A0A6G3MI57-F1
#
_entry.id   AF-A0A6G3MI57-F1
#
_cell.length_a   1.000
_cell.length_b   1.000
_cell.length_c   1.000
_cell.angle_alpha   90.00
_cell.angle_beta   90.00
_cell.angle_gamma   90.00
#
_symmetry.space_group_name_H-M   'P 1'
#
loop_
_entity.id
_entity.type
_entity.pdbx_description
1 polymer ?
#
loop_
_entity_poly.entity_id
_entity_poly.type
_entity_poly.pdbx_seq_one_letter_code
_entity_poly.pdbx_strand_id
1 'polypeptide(L)'
;MNIDIMKLWVDRYFRTRAEGFLNPSSLLKMDSMTSHKDRTARARPNSSGANVAIIPGGLARQLHPLDIAINPSMTFSVRMEWDNWMGHGSKSFTPMGRTKKTSVNEVCSRFLPA
;
A
#
# COMPACT_ATOMS: atom_id res chain seq x y z
N MET A 1 -4.18 4.57 7.52
CA MET A 1 -3.02 4.74 8.43
C MET A 1 -3.30 5.94 9.33
N ASN A 2 -3.03 5.88 10.64
CA ASN A 2 -3.23 7.04 11.53
C ASN A 2 -1.93 7.87 11.64
N ILE A 3 -1.96 8.97 12.40
CA ILE A 3 -0.81 9.87 12.55
C ILE A 3 0.37 9.16 13.21
N ASP A 4 0.14 8.29 14.20
CA ASP A 4 1.23 7.60 14.91
C ASP A 4 1.93 6.56 14.04
N ILE A 5 1.15 5.79 13.27
CA ILE A 5 1.71 4.85 12.29
C ILE A 5 2.45 5.61 11.19
N MET A 6 1.99 6.80 10.79
CA MET A 6 2.71 7.66 9.85
C MET A 6 4.07 8.09 10.38
N LYS A 7 4.12 8.55 11.64
CA LYS A 7 5.38 8.93 12.30
C LYS A 7 6.34 7.74 12.35
N LEU A 8 5.84 6.57 12.77
CA LEU A 8 6.60 5.33 12.82
C LEU A 8 7.13 4.93 11.44
N TRP A 9 6.30 5.02 10.39
CA TRP A 9 6.71 4.69 9.04
C TRP A 9 7.82 5.62 8.53
N VAL A 10 7.72 6.92 8.83
CA VAL A 10 8.77 7.89 8.48
C VAL A 10 10.09 7.51 9.17
N ASP A 11 10.04 7.25 10.48
CA ASP A 11 11.24 6.93 11.25
C ASP A 11 11.87 5.60 10.83
N ARG A 12 11.06 4.57 10.60
CA ARG A 12 11.55 3.21 10.35
C ARG A 12 11.90 2.93 8.90
N TYR A 13 11.20 3.54 7.94
CA TYR A 13 11.31 3.18 6.52
C TYR A 13 11.60 4.35 5.61
N PHE A 14 11.18 5.57 5.92
CA PHE A 14 11.48 6.72 5.07
C PHE A 14 12.92 7.20 5.26
N ARG A 15 13.35 7.32 6.52
CA ARG A 15 14.69 7.83 6.89
C ARG A 15 15.83 6.82 6.70
N THR A 16 15.54 5.53 6.66
CA THR A 16 16.52 4.43 6.69
C THR A 16 16.81 3.82 5.31
N ARG A 17 16.27 4.40 4.23
CA ARG A 17 16.40 3.83 2.88
C ARG A 17 17.87 3.86 2.44
N ALA A 18 18.41 2.68 2.14
CA ALA A 18 19.84 2.45 1.95
C ALA A 18 20.42 3.01 0.63
N GLU A 19 19.62 3.23 -0.41
CA GLU A 19 20.15 3.46 -1.77
C GLU A 19 19.63 4.70 -2.53
N GLY A 20 19.04 5.69 -1.87
CA GLY A 20 18.73 6.90 -2.64
C GLY A 20 18.02 8.00 -1.90
N PHE A 21 18.41 9.22 -2.24
CA PHE A 21 17.67 10.45 -2.00
C PHE A 21 17.70 11.04 -0.59
N LEU A 22 18.86 11.01 0.08
CA LEU A 22 19.28 12.13 0.93
C LEU A 22 19.62 13.38 0.08
N ASN A 23 18.85 13.61 -0.99
CA ASN A 23 18.89 14.86 -1.71
C ASN A 23 17.97 15.79 -0.92
N PRO A 24 18.45 16.93 -0.40
CA PRO A 24 17.63 17.92 0.31
C PRO A 24 16.49 18.53 -0.54
N SER A 25 16.30 18.02 -1.77
CA SER A 25 15.30 18.38 -2.75
C SER A 25 14.34 17.22 -3.12
N SER A 26 14.28 16.14 -2.33
CA SER A 26 13.36 15.03 -2.63
C SER A 26 11.88 15.43 -2.49
N LEU A 27 11.00 14.85 -3.30
CA LEU A 27 9.56 15.12 -3.29
C LEU A 27 8.80 13.86 -2.83
N LEU A 28 8.21 13.92 -1.64
CA LEU A 28 7.30 12.90 -1.13
C LEU A 28 5.86 13.23 -1.55
N LYS A 29 5.35 12.53 -2.55
CA LYS A 29 3.95 12.61 -2.96
C LYS A 29 3.10 11.71 -2.07
N MET A 30 1.99 12.24 -1.57
CA MET A 30 1.01 11.50 -0.76
C MET A 30 -0.42 11.83 -1.21
N ASP A 31 -1.36 10.93 -0.96
CA ASP A 31 -2.78 11.20 -1.18
C ASP A 31 -3.36 12.18 -0.14
N SER A 32 -4.64 12.52 -0.31
CA SER A 32 -5.39 13.45 0.56
C SER A 32 -5.92 12.82 1.87
N MET A 33 -5.38 11.68 2.33
CA MET A 33 -5.80 11.08 3.60
C MET A 33 -5.57 12.05 4.77
N THR A 34 -6.48 12.05 5.75
CA THR A 34 -6.47 13.01 6.88
C THR A 34 -5.14 13.05 7.62
N SER A 35 -4.52 11.89 7.88
CA SER A 35 -3.21 11.81 8.54
C SER A 35 -2.05 12.35 7.70
N HIS A 36 -2.16 12.37 6.36
CA HIS A 36 -1.13 12.92 5.47
C HIS A 36 -1.17 14.44 5.44
N LYS A 37 -2.36 15.03 5.63
CA LYS A 37 -2.56 16.48 5.71
C LYS A 37 -2.14 17.06 7.07
N ASP A 38 -2.04 16.22 8.10
CA ASP A 38 -1.65 16.64 9.44
C ASP A 38 -0.24 17.27 9.46
N ARG A 39 -0.13 18.43 10.11
CA ARG A 39 1.12 19.19 10.15
C ARG A 39 2.23 18.44 10.89
N THR A 40 1.90 17.71 11.97
CA THR A 40 2.89 16.98 12.77
C THR A 40 3.41 15.74 12.02
N ALA A 41 2.55 15.09 11.23
CA ALA A 41 2.96 14.01 10.35
C ALA A 41 3.90 14.51 9.24
N ARG A 42 3.63 15.68 8.65
CA ARG A 42 4.45 16.30 7.58
C ARG A 42 5.77 16.89 8.07
N ALA A 43 5.83 17.34 9.32
CA ALA A 43 7.04 17.93 9.89
C ALA A 43 8.23 16.95 9.89
N ARG A 44 7.97 15.65 10.09
CA ARG A 44 9.02 14.62 10.12
C ARG A 44 9.73 14.39 8.78
N PRO A 45 9.05 14.11 7.66
CA PRO A 45 9.71 14.00 6.36
C PRO A 45 10.34 15.34 5.94
N ASN A 46 9.70 16.48 6.23
CA ASN A 46 10.29 17.80 5.97
C ASN A 46 11.63 18.01 6.71
N SER A 47 11.72 17.61 7.98
CA SER A 47 12.97 17.68 8.76
C SER A 47 14.09 16.77 8.21
N SER A 48 13.74 15.84 7.32
CA SER A 48 14.68 14.97 6.62
C SER A 48 15.01 15.47 5.21
N GLY A 49 14.66 16.72 4.87
CA GLY A 49 14.97 17.35 3.58
C GLY A 49 14.00 16.99 2.45
N ALA A 50 12.85 16.39 2.75
CA ALA A 50 11.85 16.06 1.75
C ALA A 50 10.73 17.11 1.68
N ASN A 51 10.36 17.55 0.48
CA ASN A 51 9.17 18.34 0.24
C ASN A 51 7.94 17.43 0.15
N VAL A 52 6.94 17.67 0.98
CA VAL A 52 5.67 16.91 0.93
C VAL A 52 4.66 17.58 0.01
N ALA A 53 4.24 16.87 -1.04
CA ALA A 53 3.13 17.26 -1.92
C ALA A 53 1.91 16.37 -1.68
N ILE A 54 0.75 17.00 -1.41
CA ILE A 54 -0.52 16.32 -1.25
C ILE A 54 -1.28 16.35 -2.57
N ILE A 55 -1.68 15.18 -3.05
CA ILE A 55 -2.51 15.05 -4.24
C ILE A 55 -3.96 15.34 -3.85
N PRO A 56 -4.67 16.25 -4.54
CA PRO A 56 -6.07 16.54 -4.26
C PRO A 56 -6.95 15.28 -4.33
N GLY A 57 -8.02 15.27 -3.52
CA GLY A 57 -8.97 14.17 -3.49
C GLY A 57 -9.53 13.85 -4.88
N GLY A 58 -9.68 12.56 -5.19
CA GLY A 58 -10.19 12.10 -6.48
C GLY A 58 -9.15 12.04 -7.61
N LEU A 59 -7.97 12.66 -7.45
CA LEU A 59 -6.95 12.72 -8.51
C LEU A 59 -5.84 11.67 -8.36
N ALA A 60 -5.89 10.81 -7.35
CA ALA A 60 -4.84 9.81 -7.10
C ALA A 60 -4.60 8.89 -8.33
N ARG A 61 -5.69 8.42 -8.97
CA ARG A 61 -5.62 7.59 -10.20
C ARG A 61 -5.11 8.32 -11.44
N GLN A 62 -4.86 9.63 -11.38
CA GLN A 62 -4.36 10.45 -12.49
C GLN A 62 -2.98 11.05 -12.18
N LEU A 63 -2.69 11.34 -10.91
CA LEU A 63 -1.51 12.09 -10.50
C LEU A 63 -0.55 11.29 -9.61
N HIS A 64 -0.98 10.14 -9.07
CA HIS A 64 -0.15 9.31 -8.20
C HIS A 64 0.47 8.16 -9.00
N PRO A 65 1.79 8.16 -9.24
CA PRO A 65 2.44 7.12 -10.06
C PRO A 65 2.19 5.70 -9.53
N LEU A 66 2.14 5.54 -8.21
CA LEU A 66 1.79 4.28 -7.55
C LEU A 66 0.40 3.78 -8.00
N ASP A 67 -0.62 4.64 -8.03
CA ASP A 67 -1.98 4.24 -8.39
C ASP A 67 -2.19 4.02 -9.89
N ILE A 68 -1.37 4.65 -10.72
CA ILE A 68 -1.46 4.55 -12.18
C ILE A 68 -0.75 3.29 -12.68
N ALA A 69 0.46 3.02 -12.19
CA ALA A 69 1.34 1.99 -12.78
C ALA A 69 1.52 0.77 -11.89
N ILE A 70 1.70 0.97 -10.58
CA ILE A 70 2.15 -0.09 -9.67
C ILE A 70 0.96 -0.85 -9.07
N ASN A 71 -0.02 -0.14 -8.52
CA ASN A 71 -1.20 -0.76 -7.92
C ASN A 71 -1.99 -1.60 -8.93
N PRO A 72 -2.26 -1.14 -10.17
CA PRO A 72 -2.95 -1.97 -11.16
C PRO A 72 -2.19 -3.23 -11.52
N SER A 73 -0.87 -3.17 -11.70
CA SER A 73 -0.07 -4.37 -12.02
C SER A 73 -0.04 -5.36 -10.85
N MET A 74 0.15 -4.89 -9.62
CA MET A 74 0.10 -5.74 -8.43
C MET A 74 -1.29 -6.38 -8.25
N THR A 75 -2.36 -5.58 -8.34
CA THR A 75 -3.73 -6.08 -8.18
C THR A 75 -4.13 -7.04 -9.31
N PHE A 76 -3.65 -6.82 -10.53
CA PHE A 76 -3.85 -7.74 -11.65
C PHE A 76 -3.22 -9.11 -11.37
N SER A 77 -1.97 -9.15 -10.92
CA SER A 77 -1.32 -10.43 -10.56
C SER A 77 -2.05 -11.17 -9.45
N VAL A 78 -2.43 -10.46 -8.38
CA VAL A 78 -3.23 -11.05 -7.29
C VAL A 78 -4.57 -11.56 -7.81
N ARG A 79 -5.20 -10.82 -8.72
CA ARG A 79 -6.47 -11.21 -9.32
C ARG A 79 -6.35 -12.47 -10.18
N MET A 80 -5.29 -12.58 -10.99
CA MET A 80 -5.05 -13.78 -11.80
C MET A 80 -4.88 -15.03 -10.92
N GLU A 81 -4.07 -14.94 -9.87
CA GLU A 81 -3.89 -16.05 -8.93
C GLU A 81 -5.18 -16.41 -8.20
N TRP A 82 -5.94 -15.39 -7.80
CA TRP A 82 -7.26 -15.59 -7.21
C TRP A 82 -8.22 -16.32 -8.17
N ASP A 83 -8.33 -15.87 -9.42
CA ASP A 83 -9.22 -16.46 -10.41
C ASP A 83 -8.78 -17.89 -10.76
N ASN A 84 -7.47 -18.15 -10.86
CA ASN A 84 -6.93 -19.50 -11.06
C ASN A 84 -7.32 -20.44 -9.91
N TRP A 85 -7.15 -20.00 -8.67
CA TRP A 85 -7.52 -20.81 -7.51
C TRP A 85 -9.04 -20.96 -7.36
N MET A 86 -9.82 -19.92 -7.69
CA MET A 86 -11.28 -20.04 -7.74
C MET A 86 -11.76 -20.91 -8.91
N GLY A 87 -10.95 -21.15 -9.94
CA GLY A 87 -11.24 -22.10 -11.01
C GLY A 87 -10.86 -23.53 -10.64
N HIS A 88 -9.62 -23.73 -10.21
CA HIS A 88 -8.96 -25.05 -10.12
C HIS A 88 -8.59 -25.49 -8.70
N GLY A 89 -8.72 -24.62 -7.71
CA GLY A 89 -8.33 -24.91 -6.32
C GLY A 89 -9.32 -25.81 -5.57
N SER A 90 -8.82 -26.51 -4.55
CA SER A 90 -9.64 -27.27 -3.62
C SER A 90 -10.58 -26.34 -2.86
N LYS A 91 -11.89 -26.49 -3.10
CA LYS A 91 -12.94 -25.72 -2.44
C LYS A 91 -13.61 -26.59 -1.38
N SER A 92 -13.80 -26.03 -0.19
CA SER A 92 -14.69 -26.61 0.80
C SER A 92 -16.07 -25.95 0.69
N PHE A 93 -17.12 -26.75 0.85
CA PHE A 93 -18.51 -26.28 0.75
C PHE A 93 -19.19 -26.36 2.11
N THR A 94 -20.14 -25.45 2.37
CA THR A 94 -21.07 -25.55 3.49
C THR A 94 -22.05 -26.71 3.24
N PRO A 95 -22.77 -27.20 4.28
CA PRO A 95 -23.81 -28.21 4.08
C PRO A 95 -24.90 -27.80 3.06
N MET A 96 -25.11 -26.49 2.86
CA MET A 96 -26.01 -25.93 1.83
C MET A 96 -25.36 -25.76 0.45
N GLY A 97 -24.16 -26.31 0.22
CA GLY A 97 -23.47 -26.27 -1.07
C GLY A 97 -22.83 -24.92 -1.44
N ARG A 98 -22.69 -23.98 -0.49
CA ARG A 98 -21.99 -22.70 -0.75
C ARG A 98 -20.51 -22.84 -0.51
N THR A 99 -19.66 -22.21 -1.33
CA THR A 99 -18.22 -22.17 -1.08
C THR A 99 -17.94 -21.52 0.28
N LYS A 100 -17.14 -22.18 1.12
CA LYS A 100 -16.70 -21.61 2.39
C LYS A 100 -15.73 -20.47 2.13
N LYS A 101 -15.76 -19.47 3.01
CA LYS A 101 -14.76 -18.40 3.03
C LYS A 101 -13.41 -19.00 3.43
N THR A 102 -12.39 -18.71 2.64
CA THR A 102 -11.02 -19.14 2.90
C THR A 102 -10.44 -18.40 4.09
N SER A 103 -9.62 -19.12 4.88
CA SER A 103 -8.93 -18.55 6.02
C SER A 103 -7.86 -17.54 5.60
N VAL A 104 -7.57 -16.56 6.47
CA VAL A 104 -6.49 -15.59 6.22
C VAL A 104 -5.14 -16.28 6.05
N ASN A 105 -4.86 -17.32 6.85
CA ASN A 105 -3.60 -18.06 6.77
C ASN A 105 -3.39 -18.73 5.41
N GLU A 106 -4.45 -19.31 4.86
CA GLU A 106 -4.41 -19.98 3.55
C GLU A 106 -4.29 -18.98 2.40
N VAL A 107 -4.81 -17.76 2.56
CA VAL A 107 -4.53 -16.66 1.63
C VAL A 107 -3.06 -16.23 1.77
N CYS A 108 -2.58 -15.96 2.99
CA CYS A 108 -1.22 -15.52 3.24
C CYS A 108 -0.17 -16.50 2.70
N SER A 109 -0.33 -17.81 2.89
CA SER A 109 0.62 -18.82 2.39
C SER A 109 0.73 -18.88 0.87
N ARG A 110 -0.22 -18.30 0.14
CA ARG A 110 -0.25 -18.26 -1.33
C ARG A 110 0.35 -16.97 -1.90
N PHE A 111 0.10 -15.84 -1.24
CA PHE A 111 0.44 -14.52 -1.76
C PHE A 111 1.67 -13.88 -1.12
N LEU A 112 2.14 -14.40 0.02
CA LEU A 112 3.35 -13.93 0.66
C LEU A 112 4.50 -14.92 0.41
N PRO A 113 5.72 -14.44 0.14
CA PRO A 113 6.89 -15.30 0.11
C PRO A 113 7.10 -15.99 1.47
N ALA A 114 7.63 -17.21 1.44
CA ALA A 114 7.98 -18.00 2.62
C ALA A 114 9.11 -17.37 3.44
#